data_AF-A0A1M2YWC6-F1
#
_entry.id   AF-A0A1M2YWC6-F1
#
_cell.length_a   1.000
_cell.length_b   1.000
_cell.length_c   1.000
_cell.angle_alpha   90.00
_cell.angle_beta   90.00
_cell.angle_gamma   90.00
#
_symmetry.space_group_name_H-M   'P 1'
#
loop_
_entity.id
_entity.type
_entity.pdbx_description
1 polymer ?
#
loop_
_entity_poly.entity_id
_entity_poly.type
_entity_poly.pdbx_seq_one_letter_code
_entity_poly.pdbx_strand_id
1 'polypeptide(L)'
;MSTIWIEPEHARIRSYTSSSKGARAIVKVEIEVDDPDALGWLLREIAKAQLEGPRRRAEAAEQSRAEKKRQTNGRKAIRREKLLGLPDYTGGRS
;
A
#
# COMPACT_ATOMS: atom_id res chain seq x y z
N MET A 1 2.55 -11.10 -4.03
CA MET A 1 4.02 -11.22 -3.97
C MET A 1 4.56 -10.71 -5.28
N SER A 2 5.40 -9.67 -5.27
CA SER A 2 5.96 -9.06 -6.47
C SER A 2 7.31 -9.72 -6.79
N THR A 3 7.33 -10.54 -7.83
CA THR A 3 8.53 -11.18 -8.37
C THR A 3 9.25 -10.18 -9.27
N ILE A 4 10.51 -9.86 -8.96
CA ILE A 4 11.36 -9.03 -9.81
C ILE A 4 11.93 -9.95 -10.89
N TRP A 5 11.57 -9.71 -12.15
CA TRP A 5 12.15 -10.40 -13.30
C TRP A 5 13.35 -9.58 -13.76
N ILE A 6 14.55 -10.14 -13.64
CA ILE A 6 15.77 -9.61 -14.26
C ILE A 6 16.01 -10.47 -15.49
N GLU A 7 16.23 -9.86 -16.65
CA GLU A 7 16.58 -10.61 -17.86
C GLU A 7 17.85 -11.44 -17.60
N PRO A 8 17.78 -12.78 -17.75
CA PRO A 8 18.81 -13.68 -17.23
C PRO A 8 20.13 -13.66 -18.01
N GLU A 9 20.22 -12.93 -19.13
CA GLU A 9 21.37 -13.02 -20.03
C GLU A 9 22.57 -12.18 -19.60
N HIS A 10 22.37 -11.13 -18.78
CA HIS A 10 23.44 -10.19 -18.42
C HIS A 10 23.52 -9.81 -16.94
N ALA A 11 22.54 -10.22 -16.13
CA ALA A 11 22.53 -9.92 -14.70
C ALA A 11 21.91 -11.08 -13.89
N ARG A 12 22.59 -11.46 -12.81
CA ARG A 12 22.15 -12.51 -11.90
C ARG A 12 22.21 -12.04 -10.44
N ILE A 13 21.20 -12.39 -9.66
CA ILE A 13 21.24 -12.20 -8.21
C ILE A 13 22.12 -13.29 -7.60
N ARG A 14 23.25 -12.90 -7.00
CA ARG A 14 24.18 -13.81 -6.32
C ARG A 14 23.69 -14.15 -4.92
N SER A 15 23.26 -13.13 -4.19
CA SER A 15 22.73 -13.28 -2.84
C SER A 15 21.75 -12.15 -2.53
N TYR A 16 20.83 -12.39 -1.61
CA TYR A 16 20.00 -11.33 -1.06
C TYR A 16 19.73 -11.57 0.43
N THR A 17 19.61 -10.48 1.17
CA THR A 17 19.16 -10.49 2.56
C THR A 17 18.06 -9.48 2.75
N SER A 18 17.06 -9.82 3.56
CA SER A 18 15.95 -8.92 3.87
C SER A 18 15.76 -8.84 5.37
N SER A 19 15.65 -7.62 5.89
CA SER A 19 15.25 -7.37 7.28
C SER A 19 14.12 -6.36 7.33
N SER A 20 13.10 -6.65 8.14
CA SER A 20 11.97 -5.74 8.35
C SER A 20 12.11 -5.03 9.68
N LYS A 21 12.04 -3.69 9.67
CA LYS A 21 11.97 -2.88 10.89
C LYS A 21 10.72 -2.01 10.82
N GLY A 22 9.68 -2.43 11.54
CA GLY A 22 8.36 -1.78 11.53
C GLY A 22 7.75 -1.78 10.12
N ALA A 23 7.32 -0.60 9.65
CA ALA A 23 6.69 -0.44 8.34
C ALA A 23 7.66 -0.42 7.14
N ARG A 24 8.95 -0.69 7.35
CA ARG A 24 9.98 -0.66 6.31
C ARG A 24 10.70 -1.99 6.22
N ALA A 25 10.96 -2.43 4.99
CA ALA A 25 11.86 -3.53 4.69
C ALA A 25 13.17 -2.96 4.12
N ILE A 26 14.29 -3.44 4.64
CA ILE A 26 15.63 -3.19 4.11
C ILE A 26 16.03 -4.46 3.39
N VAL A 27 16.24 -4.35 2.09
CA VAL A 27 16.69 -5.44 1.24
C VAL A 27 18.09 -5.09 0.74
N LYS A 28 19.06 -5.97 1.00
CA LYS A 28 20.38 -5.91 0.39
C LYS A 28 20.42 -6.99 -0.69
N VAL A 29 20.75 -6.61 -1.91
CA VAL A 29 20.87 -7.53 -3.04
C VAL A 29 22.28 -7.41 -3.58
N GLU A 30 22.96 -8.54 -3.70
CA GLU A 30 24.22 -8.65 -4.44
C GLU A 30 23.89 -9.14 -5.84
N ILE A 31 24.21 -8.32 -6.83
CA ILE A 31 23.90 -8.58 -8.24
C ILE A 31 25.23 -8.65 -8.97
N GLU A 32 25.45 -9.77 -9.64
CA GLU A 32 26.55 -9.97 -10.57
C GLU A 32 26.06 -9.55 -11.95
N VAL A 33 26.83 -8.69 -12.63
CA VAL A 33 26.46 -8.11 -13.92
C VAL A 33 27.67 -8.19 -14.84
N ASP A 34 27.45 -8.75 -16.02
CA ASP A 34 28.51 -9.00 -17.00
C ASP A 34 28.63 -7.85 -18.01
N ASP A 35 27.56 -7.08 -18.20
CA ASP A 35 27.48 -5.96 -19.15
C ASP A 35 27.19 -4.61 -18.45
N PRO A 36 28.03 -3.57 -18.63
CA PRO A 36 27.78 -2.25 -18.07
C PRO A 36 26.46 -1.59 -18.53
N ASP A 37 25.99 -1.86 -19.75
CA ASP A 37 24.73 -1.28 -20.23
C ASP A 37 23.53 -1.86 -19.48
N ALA A 38 23.54 -3.17 -19.21
CA ALA A 38 22.56 -3.84 -18.34
C ALA A 38 22.54 -3.25 -16.92
N LEU A 39 23.71 -2.92 -16.35
CA LEU A 39 23.79 -2.24 -15.05
C LEU A 39 23.12 -0.85 -15.10
N GLY A 40 23.36 -0.08 -16.15
CA GLY A 40 22.77 1.24 -16.35
C GLY A 40 21.23 1.17 -16.42
N TRP A 41 20.69 0.20 -17.16
CA TRP A 41 19.25 -0.03 -17.22
C TRP A 41 18.68 -0.42 -15.85
N LEU A 42 19.32 -1.35 -15.14
CA LEU A 42 18.88 -1.83 -13.82
C LEU A 42 18.80 -0.69 -12.79
N LEU A 43 19.83 0.15 -12.73
CA LEU A 43 19.86 1.31 -11.83
C LEU A 43 18.76 2.31 -12.15
N ARG A 44 18.46 2.52 -13.43
CA ARG A 44 17.36 3.39 -13.87
C ARG A 44 16.00 2.86 -13.42
N GLU A 45 15.76 1.54 -13.54
CA GLU A 45 14.51 0.93 -13.08
C GLU A 45 14.36 0.99 -11.56
N ILE A 46 15.45 0.78 -10.81
CA ILE A 46 15.45 0.96 -9.35
C ILE A 46 15.11 2.42 -8.99
N ALA A 47 15.69 3.40 -9.68
CA ALA A 47 15.40 4.81 -9.45
C ALA A 47 13.94 5.16 -9.74
N LYS A 48 13.35 4.63 -10.82
CA LYS A 48 11.92 4.78 -11.11
C LYS A 48 11.06 4.18 -10.00
N ALA A 49 11.37 2.96 -9.56
CA ALA A 49 10.62 2.30 -8.48
C ALA A 49 10.69 3.08 -7.15
N GLN A 50 11.82 3.72 -6.85
CA GLN A 50 11.96 4.59 -5.66
C GLN A 50 11.08 5.84 -5.74
N LEU A 51 10.87 6.41 -6.93
CA LEU A 51 10.01 7.58 -7.13
C LEU A 51 8.52 7.22 -7.14
N GLU A 52 8.16 6.06 -7.71
CA GLU A 52 6.77 5.61 -7.80
C GLU A 52 6.26 5.00 -6.50
N GLY A 53 7.11 4.32 -5.73
CA GLY A 53 6.74 3.64 -4.49
C GLY A 53 6.08 4.53 -3.43
N PRO A 54 6.57 5.75 -3.15
CA PRO A 54 5.92 6.69 -2.25
C PRO A 54 4.58 7.19 -2.78
N ARG A 55 4.48 7.47 -4.09
CA ARG A 55 3.24 7.94 -4.73
C ARG A 55 2.13 6.91 -4.65
N ARG A 56 2.41 5.67 -5.04
CA ARG A 56 1.44 4.56 -4.95
C ARG A 56 1.01 4.28 -3.51
N ARG A 57 1.92 4.43 -2.54
CA ARG A 57 1.60 4.28 -1.10
C ARG A 57 0.73 5.42 -0.58
N ALA A 58 0.97 6.65 -1.02
CA ALA A 58 0.15 7.80 -0.66
C ALA A 58 -1.26 7.67 -1.24
N GLU A 59 -1.39 7.29 -2.51
CA GLU A 59 -2.67 7.07 -3.19
C GLU A 59 -3.47 5.93 -2.52
N ALA A 60 -2.81 4.81 -2.19
CA ALA A 60 -3.46 3.71 -1.47
C ALA A 60 -3.89 4.12 -0.04
N ALA A 61 -3.10 4.97 0.63
CA ALA A 61 -3.46 5.51 1.94
C ALA A 61 -4.67 6.46 1.86
N GLU A 62 -4.77 7.28 0.81
CA GLU A 62 -5.92 8.16 0.60
C GLU A 62 -7.20 7.37 0.28
N GLN A 63 -7.11 6.36 -0.59
CA GLN A 63 -8.26 5.51 -0.92
C GLN A 63 -8.78 4.77 0.33
N SER A 64 -7.88 4.18 1.12
CA SER A 64 -8.28 3.50 2.37
C SER A 64 -8.88 4.45 3.41
N ARG A 65 -8.42 5.71 3.48
CA ARG A 65 -9.02 6.74 4.36
C ARG A 65 -10.40 7.18 3.86
N ALA A 66 -10.55 7.38 2.56
CA ALA A 66 -11.82 7.75 1.94
C ALA A 66 -12.88 6.65 2.14
N GLU A 67 -12.48 5.39 1.99
CA GLU A 67 -13.35 4.24 2.19
C GLU A 67 -13.78 4.07 3.66
N LYS A 68 -12.84 4.21 4.61
CA LYS A 68 -13.16 4.22 6.05
C LYS A 68 -14.13 5.34 6.43
N LYS A 69 -13.97 6.54 5.85
CA LYS A 69 -14.87 7.68 6.08
C LYS A 69 -16.27 7.40 5.53
N ARG A 70 -16.38 6.81 4.33
CA ARG A 70 -17.66 6.38 3.73
C ARG A 70 -18.35 5.33 4.58
N GLN A 71 -17.63 4.30 5.03
CA GLN A 71 -18.20 3.26 5.90
C GLN A 71 -18.69 3.82 7.24
N THR A 72 -17.93 4.72 7.86
CA THR A 72 -18.30 5.33 9.15
C THR A 72 -19.53 6.22 9.01
N ASN A 73 -19.61 7.01 7.94
CA ASN A 73 -20.77 7.86 7.66
C ASN A 73 -22.03 7.03 7.34
N GLY A 74 -21.90 5.95 6.55
CA GLY A 74 -23.00 5.02 6.30
C GLY A 74 -23.53 4.39 7.58
N ARG A 75 -22.63 3.95 8.48
CA ARG A 75 -23.01 3.39 9.79
C ARG A 75 -23.74 4.40 10.68
N LYS A 76 -23.34 5.68 10.65
CA LYS A 76 -24.02 6.76 11.38
C LYS A 76 -25.40 7.08 10.79
N ALA A 77 -25.53 7.07 9.46
CA ALA A 77 -26.80 7.30 8.79
C ALA A 77 -27.83 6.22 9.15
N ILE A 78 -27.44 4.94 9.05
CA ILE A 78 -28.30 3.81 9.43
C ILE A 78 -28.71 3.90 10.91
N ARG A 79 -27.77 4.27 11.81
CA ARG A 79 -28.07 4.45 13.24
C ARG A 79 -29.07 5.59 13.48
N ARG A 80 -28.95 6.70 12.76
CA ARG A 80 -29.85 7.86 12.86
C ARG A 80 -31.24 7.52 12.35
N GLU A 81 -31.35 6.84 11.23
CA GLU A 81 -32.63 6.39 10.67
C GLU A 81 -33.34 5.42 11.63
N LYS A 82 -32.59 4.47 12.22
CA LYS A 82 -33.12 3.57 13.23
C LYS A 82 -33.61 4.30 14.49
N LEU A 83 -32.93 5.36 14.92
CA LEU A 83 -33.33 6.20 16.07
C LEU A 83 -34.59 7.03 15.80
N LEU A 84 -34.79 7.51 14.56
CA LEU A 84 -35.95 8.30 14.16
C LEU A 84 -37.21 7.46 13.93
N GLY A 85 -37.05 6.16 13.67
CA GLY A 85 -38.15 5.20 13.55
C GLY A 85 -38.61 4.61 14.88
N LEU A 86 -38.01 5.01 16.02
CA LEU A 86 -38.52 4.61 17.33
C LEU A 86 -39.76 5.47 17.67
N PRO A 87 -40.86 4.87 18.17
CA PRO A 87 -41.99 5.64 18.66
C PRO A 87 -41.53 6.55 19.81
N ASP A 88 -41.90 7.83 19.75
CA ASP A 88 -41.67 8.78 20.83
C ASP A 88 -42.40 8.30 22.09
N TYR A 89 -41.67 7.65 23.00
CA TYR A 89 -42.12 7.37 24.36
C TYR A 89 -42.07 8.66 25.19
N THR A 90 -42.75 9.70 24.73
CA THR A 90 -43.08 10.91 25.51
C THR A 90 -44.60 11.01 25.60
N GLY A 91 -45.21 10.00 26.20
CA GLY A 91 -46.66 9.93 26.39
C GLY A 91 -46.98 9.16 27.67
N GLY A 92 -47.28 9.91 28.74
CA GLY A 92 -48.05 9.40 29.85
C GLY A 92 -47.29 9.14 31.15
N ARG A 93 -47.21 10.17 31.99
CA ARG A 93 -47.60 10.03 33.39
C ARG A 93 -48.10 11.39 33.90
N SER A 94 -49.38 11.63 33.60
CA SER A 94 -50.27 12.46 34.42
C SER A 94 -50.65 11.68 35.68
#